data_AF-A0A941MFI6-F1
#
_entry.id   AF-A0A941MFI6-F1
#
_cell.length_a   1.000
_cell.length_b   1.000
_cell.length_c   1.000
_cell.angle_alpha   90.00
_cell.angle_beta   90.00
_cell.angle_gamma   90.00
#
_symmetry.space_group_name_H-M   'P 1'
#
loop_
_entity.id
_entity.type
_entity.pdbx_description
1 polymer ?
#
loop_
_entity_poly.entity_id
_entity_poly.type
_entity_poly.pdbx_seq_one_letter_code
_entity_poly.pdbx_strand_id
1 'polypeptide(L)'
;LPAPPALFQCTVWDGTTYYGETATPEPRCAPLQVVGIDGNPGSGMGSACEMRQDSCTAIPDEQLCAAWYRRLDEAEFKLRYATAQDRQTREAARAEIAGKIHASRCSPDAPDKPQVPAAKP
;
A
#
# COMPACT_ATOMS: atom_id res chain seq x y z
N LEU A 1 -15.52 -19.09 -4.26
CA LEU A 1 -14.09 -18.70 -4.31
C LEU A 1 -13.62 -18.36 -2.89
N PRO A 2 -12.35 -18.57 -2.54
CA PRO A 2 -11.83 -18.28 -1.20
C PRO A 2 -11.82 -16.78 -0.89
N ALA A 3 -11.56 -16.42 0.37
CA ALA A 3 -11.25 -15.04 0.74
C ALA A 3 -10.06 -14.50 -0.08
N PRO A 4 -10.02 -13.21 -0.43
CA PRO A 4 -8.79 -12.62 -0.93
C PRO A 4 -7.72 -12.71 0.18
N PRO A 5 -6.42 -12.64 -0.18
CA PRO A 5 -5.37 -12.61 0.82
C PRO A 5 -5.55 -11.45 1.80
N ALA A 6 -5.04 -11.62 3.03
CA ALA A 6 -5.08 -10.58 4.03
C ALA A 6 -4.40 -9.30 3.51
N LEU A 7 -5.00 -8.17 3.83
CA LEU A 7 -4.50 -6.86 3.47
C LEU A 7 -4.50 -5.97 4.71
N PHE A 8 -3.52 -5.08 4.79
CA PHE A 8 -3.30 -4.23 5.95
C PHE A 8 -3.28 -2.78 5.50
N GLN A 9 -3.91 -1.91 6.29
CA GLN A 9 -3.72 -0.48 6.18
C GLN A 9 -2.52 -0.10 7.04
N CYS A 10 -1.42 0.25 6.39
CA CYS A 10 -0.17 0.62 7.04
C CYS A 10 0.01 2.14 7.03
N THR A 11 0.66 2.66 8.06
CA THR A 11 1.01 4.08 8.22
C THR A 11 2.49 4.17 8.56
N VAL A 12 3.23 4.95 7.76
CA VAL A 12 4.64 5.25 8.03
C VAL A 12 4.76 6.42 9.00
N TRP A 13 5.96 6.71 9.49
CA TRP A 13 6.18 7.72 10.54
C TRP A 13 5.76 9.14 10.18
N ASP A 14 5.73 9.49 8.89
CA ASP A 14 5.32 10.81 8.39
C ASP A 14 3.80 10.94 8.18
N GLY A 15 3.03 9.90 8.50
CA GLY A 15 1.59 9.85 8.34
C GLY A 15 1.12 9.34 6.98
N THR A 16 2.03 9.08 6.03
CA THR A 16 1.67 8.47 4.74
C THR A 16 1.13 7.07 4.95
N THR A 17 0.00 6.77 4.32
CA THR A 17 -0.63 5.46 4.42
C THR A 17 -0.49 4.66 3.14
N TYR A 18 -0.43 3.33 3.25
CA TYR A 18 -0.39 2.42 2.11
C TYR A 18 -1.05 1.08 2.43
N TYR A 19 -1.42 0.31 1.40
CA TYR A 19 -1.87 -1.07 1.55
C TYR A 19 -0.68 -2.04 1.53
N GLY A 20 -0.50 -2.81 2.60
CA GLY A 20 0.52 -3.86 2.74
C GLY A 20 -0.11 -5.26 2.79
N GLU A 21 0.65 -6.29 2.44
CA GLU A 21 0.20 -7.70 2.51
C GLU A 21 0.70 -8.43 3.76
N THR A 22 1.47 -7.74 4.60
CA THR A 22 2.00 -8.24 5.87
C THR A 22 1.64 -7.28 6.99
N ALA A 23 1.40 -7.83 8.18
CA ALA A 23 1.19 -7.06 9.41
C ALA A 23 2.48 -6.39 9.91
N THR A 24 3.64 -6.94 9.52
CA THR A 24 4.96 -6.53 10.00
C THR A 24 5.89 -6.36 8.79
N PRO A 25 5.75 -5.26 8.04
CA PRO A 25 6.67 -4.94 6.94
C PRO A 25 8.09 -4.71 7.47
N GLU A 26 9.10 -4.78 6.60
CA GLU A 26 10.47 -4.47 7.02
C GLU A 26 10.59 -3.01 7.51
N PRO A 27 11.39 -2.74 8.56
CA PRO A 27 11.61 -1.40 9.05
C PRO A 27 12.20 -0.47 7.97
N ARG A 28 11.80 0.80 8.01
CA ARG A 28 12.27 1.85 7.09
C ARG A 28 13.24 2.79 7.80
N CYS A 29 14.22 3.28 7.05
CA CYS A 29 15.22 4.25 7.51
C CYS A 29 14.61 5.66 7.48
N ALA A 30 14.14 6.15 8.63
CA ALA A 30 13.58 7.49 8.81
C ALA A 30 14.71 8.51 9.01
N PRO A 31 14.80 9.58 8.20
CA PRO A 31 15.91 10.52 8.24
C PRO A 31 15.94 11.28 9.57
N LEU A 32 17.12 11.33 10.19
CA LEU A 32 17.37 12.15 11.39
C LEU A 32 18.04 13.47 11.00
N GLN A 33 17.63 14.55 11.66
CA GLN A 33 18.35 15.82 11.60
C GLN A 33 19.67 15.67 12.35
N VAL A 34 20.80 15.83 11.65
CA VAL A 34 22.15 15.81 12.24
C VAL A 34 22.70 17.22 12.25
N VAL A 35 23.07 17.74 13.42
CA VAL A 35 23.73 19.03 13.57
C VAL A 35 25.25 18.85 13.54
N GLY A 36 25.95 19.71 12.79
CA GLY A 36 27.42 19.74 12.80
C GLY A 36 27.97 20.21 14.15
N ILE A 37 29.25 19.92 14.39
CA ILE A 37 29.98 20.38 15.61
C ILE A 37 30.04 21.92 15.67
N ASP A 38 29.94 22.57 14.51
CA ASP A 38 29.80 24.03 14.35
C ASP A 38 28.36 24.54 14.64
N GLY A 39 27.43 23.65 15.00
CA GLY A 39 26.03 23.97 15.31
C GLY A 39 25.15 24.20 14.09
N ASN A 40 25.68 24.04 12.87
CA ASN A 40 24.92 24.23 11.65
C ASN A 40 24.20 22.92 11.24
N PRO A 41 22.86 22.93 11.05
CA PRO A 41 22.08 21.72 10.74
C PRO A 41 22.29 21.16 9.33
N GLY A 42 23.06 21.85 8.47
CA GLY A 42 23.39 21.41 7.10
C GLY A 42 24.83 20.94 6.89
N SER A 43 25.70 21.05 7.90
CA SER A 43 27.14 20.70 7.82
C SER A 43 27.48 19.34 8.44
N GLY A 44 26.47 18.58 8.88
CA GLY A 44 26.68 17.20 9.35
C GLY A 44 27.29 16.35 8.25
N MET A 45 28.54 15.90 8.42
CA MET A 45 29.26 15.05 7.45
C MET A 45 28.74 13.59 7.42
N GLY A 46 27.45 13.36 7.71
CA GLY A 46 26.85 12.03 7.74
C GLY A 46 25.33 12.04 7.72
N SER A 47 24.74 11.06 7.05
CA SER A 47 23.31 10.76 7.13
C SER A 47 23.07 9.79 8.28
N ALA A 48 22.31 10.20 9.30
CA ALA A 48 21.81 9.30 10.32
C ALA A 48 20.35 8.95 10.01
N CYS A 49 19.96 7.71 10.29
CA CYS A 49 18.56 7.32 10.27
C CYS A 49 18.19 6.44 11.46
N GLU A 50 16.93 6.58 11.85
CA GLU A 50 16.27 5.69 12.79
C GLU A 50 15.52 4.62 12.01
N MET A 51 15.78 3.34 12.29
CA MET A 51 15.00 2.26 11.71
C MET A 51 13.63 2.20 12.41
N ARG A 52 12.58 2.62 11.71
CA ARG A 52 11.23 2.69 12.25
C ARG A 52 10.33 1.63 11.63
N GLN A 53 9.55 0.99 12.50
CA GLN A 53 8.53 0.04 12.11
C GLN A 53 7.25 0.78 11.70
N ASP A 54 6.68 0.42 10.55
CA ASP A 54 5.37 0.94 10.14
C ASP A 54 4.27 0.34 11.02
N SER A 55 3.23 1.12 11.31
CA SER A 55 2.05 0.63 12.03
C SER A 55 1.01 0.12 11.05
N CYS A 56 0.66 -1.17 11.14
CA CYS A 56 -0.28 -1.81 10.21
C CYS A 56 -1.48 -2.39 10.95
N THR A 57 -2.68 -2.07 10.47
CA THR A 57 -3.94 -2.63 10.97
C THR A 57 -4.56 -3.54 9.93
N ALA A 58 -4.98 -4.75 10.33
CA ALA A 58 -5.65 -5.68 9.43
C ALA A 58 -6.96 -5.09 8.91
N ILE A 59 -7.21 -5.24 7.62
CA ILE A 59 -8.48 -4.83 7.01
C ILE A 59 -9.51 -5.93 7.27
N PRO A 60 -10.69 -5.58 7.84
CA PRO A 60 -11.75 -6.55 8.08
C PRO A 60 -12.22 -7.26 6.80
N ASP A 61 -12.68 -8.50 6.93
CA ASP A 61 -13.04 -9.37 5.79
C ASP A 61 -14.09 -8.75 4.86
N GLU A 62 -15.06 -8.02 5.43
CA GLU A 62 -16.12 -7.33 4.71
C GLU A 62 -15.61 -6.15 3.88
N GLN A 63 -14.44 -5.60 4.23
CA GLN A 63 -13.80 -4.47 3.54
C GLN A 63 -12.68 -4.91 2.60
N LEU A 64 -12.24 -6.17 2.67
CA LEU A 64 -11.11 -6.66 1.87
C LEU A 64 -11.31 -6.48 0.38
N CYS A 65 -12.49 -6.80 -0.17
CA CYS A 65 -12.72 -6.62 -1.60
C CYS A 65 -12.57 -5.16 -2.02
N ALA A 66 -13.17 -4.23 -1.29
CA ALA A 66 -13.06 -2.80 -1.59
C ALA A 66 -11.60 -2.32 -1.51
N ALA A 67 -10.85 -2.77 -0.50
CA ALA A 67 -9.45 -2.39 -0.34
C ALA A 67 -8.54 -2.96 -1.45
N TRP A 68 -8.75 -4.21 -1.88
CA TRP A 68 -8.03 -4.80 -3.00
C TRP A 68 -8.30 -4.05 -4.32
N TYR A 69 -9.54 -3.64 -4.59
CA TYR A 69 -9.86 -2.83 -5.76
C TYR A 69 -9.21 -1.44 -5.72
N ARG A 70 -9.22 -0.76 -4.56
CA ARG A 70 -8.48 0.51 -4.42
C ARG A 70 -6.99 0.34 -4.70
N ARG A 71 -6.40 -0.76 -4.21
CA ARG A 71 -4.99 -1.07 -4.49
C ARG A 71 -4.74 -1.36 -5.98
N LEU A 72 -5.70 -1.97 -6.68
CA LEU A 72 -5.63 -2.13 -8.14
C LEU A 72 -5.68 -0.77 -8.85
N ASP A 73 -6.59 0.12 -8.45
CA ASP A 73 -6.69 1.48 -9.01
C ASP A 73 -5.39 2.27 -8.81
N GLU A 74 -4.77 2.18 -7.63
CA GLU A 74 -3.45 2.77 -7.36
C GLU A 74 -2.36 2.20 -8.28
N ALA A 75 -2.36 0.89 -8.53
CA ALA A 75 -1.40 0.25 -9.42
C ALA A 75 -1.61 0.68 -10.88
N GLU A 76 -2.86 0.82 -11.32
CA GLU A 76 -3.22 1.33 -12.64
C GLU A 76 -2.84 2.79 -12.81
N PHE A 77 -3.04 3.62 -11.78
CA PHE A 77 -2.57 5.00 -11.76
C PHE A 77 -1.04 5.06 -11.90
N LYS A 78 -0.31 4.29 -11.08
CA LYS A 78 1.16 4.22 -11.15
C LYS A 78 1.65 3.75 -12.52
N LEU A 79 0.93 2.83 -13.16
CA LEU A 79 1.25 2.36 -14.51
C LEU A 79 0.98 3.45 -15.57
N ARG A 80 -0.16 4.15 -15.47
CA ARG A 80 -0.54 5.22 -16.41
C ARG A 80 0.52 6.32 -16.49
N TYR A 81 1.12 6.66 -15.34
CA TYR A 81 2.15 7.69 -15.24
C TYR A 81 3.58 7.13 -15.11
N ALA A 82 3.79 5.85 -15.46
CA ALA A 82 5.10 5.23 -15.42
C ALA A 82 6.02 5.80 -16.51
N THR A 83 7.30 5.95 -16.17
CA THR A 83 8.35 6.16 -17.18
C THR A 83 8.51 4.90 -18.05
N ALA A 84 9.17 5.02 -19.20
CA ALA A 84 9.48 3.86 -20.05
C ALA A 84 10.30 2.79 -19.29
N GLN A 85 11.19 3.22 -18.39
CA GLN A 85 12.00 2.33 -17.57
C GLN A 85 11.15 1.55 -16.55
N ASP A 86 10.16 2.20 -15.93
CA ASP A 86 9.38 1.58 -14.86
C ASP A 86 8.17 0.78 -15.38
N ARG A 87 7.76 0.99 -16.64
CA ARG A 87 6.50 0.48 -17.18
C ARG A 87 6.34 -1.03 -16.97
N GLN A 88 7.34 -1.83 -17.33
CA GLN A 88 7.27 -3.29 -17.18
C GLN A 88 7.05 -3.72 -15.71
N THR A 89 7.76 -3.10 -14.78
CA THR A 89 7.58 -3.38 -13.34
C THR A 89 6.20 -2.96 -12.85
N ARG A 90 5.66 -1.83 -13.33
CA ARG A 90 4.29 -1.39 -12.98
C ARG A 90 3.22 -2.30 -13.58
N GLU A 91 3.42 -2.79 -14.80
CA GLU A 91 2.54 -3.78 -15.45
C GLU A 91 2.50 -5.09 -14.66
N ALA A 92 3.67 -5.62 -14.27
CA ALA A 92 3.77 -6.83 -13.47
C ALA A 92 3.06 -6.68 -12.11
N ALA A 93 3.29 -5.57 -11.40
CA ALA A 93 2.65 -5.31 -10.11
C ALA A 93 1.11 -5.21 -10.25
N ARG A 94 0.62 -4.52 -11.30
CA ARG A 94 -0.82 -4.42 -11.58
C ARG A 94 -1.43 -5.79 -11.91
N ALA A 95 -0.73 -6.60 -12.71
CA ALA A 95 -1.18 -7.94 -13.07
C ALA A 95 -1.23 -8.88 -11.85
N GLU A 96 -0.24 -8.81 -10.95
CA GLU A 96 -0.22 -9.59 -9.71
C GLU A 96 -1.44 -9.28 -8.83
N ILE A 97 -1.75 -8.00 -8.63
CA ILE A 97 -2.92 -7.55 -7.85
C ILE A 97 -4.21 -8.06 -8.50
N ALA A 98 -4.35 -7.90 -9.83
CA ALA A 98 -5.52 -8.39 -10.55
C ALA A 98 -5.69 -9.90 -10.43
N GLY A 99 -4.60 -10.67 -10.48
CA GLY A 99 -4.59 -12.11 -10.29
C GLY A 99 -5.12 -12.53 -8.91
N LYS A 100 -4.68 -11.85 -7.84
CA LYS A 100 -5.17 -12.08 -6.46
C LYS A 100 -6.67 -11.80 -6.33
N ILE A 101 -7.16 -10.74 -6.96
CA ILE A 101 -8.60 -10.41 -6.98
C ILE A 101 -9.38 -11.51 -7.70
N HIS A 102 -8.97 -11.88 -8.91
CA HIS A 102 -9.65 -12.89 -9.73
C HIS A 102 -9.65 -14.28 -9.07
N ALA A 103 -8.58 -14.65 -8.36
CA ALA A 103 -8.49 -15.91 -7.63
C ALA A 103 -9.35 -15.97 -6.35
N SER A 104 -10.03 -14.87 -5.98
CA SER A 104 -10.77 -14.74 -4.73
C SER A 104 -12.28 -14.51 -4.95
N ARG A 105 -13.07 -14.52 -3.88
CA ARG A 105 -14.48 -14.13 -3.88
C ARG A 105 -14.74 -12.70 -4.35
N CYS A 106 -13.69 -11.89 -4.50
CA CYS A 106 -13.79 -10.54 -5.01
C CYS A 106 -13.81 -10.47 -6.54
N SER A 107 -13.63 -11.59 -7.26
CA SER A 107 -13.65 -11.64 -8.72
C SER A 107 -14.90 -10.96 -9.31
N PRO A 108 -14.78 -10.17 -10.41
CA PRO A 108 -15.93 -9.52 -11.04
C PRO A 108 -16.94 -10.53 -11.63
N ASP A 109 -16.48 -11.75 -11.94
CA ASP A 109 -17.32 -12.85 -12.42
C ASP A 109 -17.92 -13.69 -11.28
N ALA A 110 -17.68 -13.31 -10.02
CA ALA A 110 -18.31 -13.98 -8.89
C ALA A 110 -19.83 -13.70 -8.89
N PRO A 111 -20.69 -14.72 -8.70
CA PRO A 111 -22.13 -14.53 -8.72
C PRO A 111 -22.56 -13.63 -7.55
N ASP A 112 -22.93 -12.40 -7.92
CA ASP A 112 -23.64 -11.34 -7.21
C ASP A 112 -23.23 -10.99 -5.76
N LYS A 113 -22.75 -9.75 -5.59
CA LYS A 113 -22.47 -9.15 -4.27
C LYS A 113 -23.79 -8.63 -3.67
N PRO A 114 -24.00 -8.72 -2.33
CA PRO A 114 -25.06 -7.98 -1.66
C PRO A 114 -24.88 -6.48 -1.91
N GLN A 115 -25.86 -5.88 -2.58
CA GLN A 115 -25.92 -4.45 -2.82
C GLN A 115 -26.21 -3.77 -1.48
N VAL A 116 -25.30 -2.90 -1.01
CA VAL A 116 -25.62 -1.99 0.10
C VAL A 116 -26.73 -1.07 -0.42
N PRO A 117 -27.96 -1.12 0.15
CA PRO A 117 -29.04 -0.29 -0.35
C PRO A 117 -28.67 1.18 -0.15
N ALA A 118 -28.82 1.97 -1.20
CA ALA A 118 -28.71 3.41 -1.13
C ALA A 118 -29.70 3.94 -0.08
N ALA A 119 -29.20 4.63 0.94
CA ALA A 119 -30.03 5.40 1.86
C ALA A 119 -30.81 6.44 1.03
N LYS A 120 -32.13 6.40 1.14
CA LYS A 120 -33.07 7.32 0.50
C LYS A 120 -33.61 8.30 1.55
N PRO A 121 -34.00 9.50 1.11
CA PRO A 121 -33.39 10.79 1.47
C PRO A 121 -33.57 11.21 2.94
#